data_AF-A0A6S7LEU4-F1
#
_entry.id   AF-A0A6S7LEU4-F1
#
_cell.length_a   1.000
_cell.length_b   1.000
_cell.length_c   1.000
_cell.angle_alpha   90.00
_cell.angle_beta   90.00
_cell.angle_gamma   90.00
#
_symmetry.space_group_name_H-M   'P 1'
#
loop_
_entity.id
_entity.type
_entity.pdbx_description
1 polymer ?
#
loop_
_entity_poly.entity_id
_entity_poly.type
_entity_poly.pdbx_seq_one_letter_code
_entity_poly.pdbx_strand_id
1 'polypeptide(L)'
;TLYSSEKFGCDESGNGSENKPFKTALKAMKFFGKGPLPKIMVDSKEEVMKFEEISEAQLTKLTSIFQQEQRKSEKREEKESEKAEKRAKNREEAKQIVIEEDPSLPNPRKIKIRDATMARGERVMIQAWVHRIRRQGKILMFLVLRDGTGFLQCVLSDEL
;
A
#
# COMPACT_ATOMS: atom_id res chain seq x y z
N THR A 1 -19.94 21.53 22.19
CA THR A 1 -20.82 21.86 21.06
C THR A 1 -19.95 22.15 19.86
N LEU A 2 -20.30 21.63 18.68
CA LEU A 2 -19.59 21.90 17.44
C LEU A 2 -20.54 22.58 16.46
N TYR A 3 -20.03 23.55 15.71
CA TYR A 3 -20.81 24.28 14.72
C TYR A 3 -20.38 23.88 13.32
N SER A 4 -21.35 23.59 12.46
CA SER A 4 -21.14 23.42 11.03
C SER A 4 -22.09 24.32 10.26
N SER A 5 -21.56 25.06 9.29
CA SER A 5 -22.31 25.95 8.42
C SER A 5 -21.92 25.65 6.98
N GLU A 6 -22.87 25.28 6.14
CA GLU A 6 -22.61 25.09 4.72
C GLU A 6 -22.31 26.43 4.02
N LYS A 7 -22.89 27.52 4.55
CA LYS A 7 -22.77 28.88 3.98
C LYS A 7 -21.50 29.60 4.41
N PHE A 8 -21.11 29.49 5.68
CA PHE A 8 -20.02 30.28 6.26
C PHE A 8 -18.86 29.44 6.82
N GLY A 9 -18.96 28.11 6.74
CA GLY A 9 -17.95 27.20 7.27
C GLY A 9 -16.85 26.81 6.28
N CYS A 10 -15.72 26.34 6.84
CA CYS A 10 -14.60 25.83 6.08
C CYS A 10 -14.12 24.49 6.67
N ASP A 11 -14.02 23.44 5.84
CA ASP A 11 -13.56 22.12 6.29
C ASP A 11 -12.03 21.99 6.45
N GLU A 12 -11.28 22.96 5.91
CA GLU A 12 -9.82 22.97 5.96
C GLU A 12 -9.29 23.81 7.13
N SER A 13 -9.88 24.98 7.36
CA SER A 13 -9.43 25.94 8.38
C SER A 13 -10.42 26.17 9.54
N GLY A 14 -11.62 25.60 9.45
CA GLY A 14 -12.61 25.65 10.53
C GLY A 14 -12.15 24.83 11.74
N ASN A 15 -12.45 25.33 12.94
CA ASN A 15 -12.15 24.64 14.19
C ASN A 15 -13.42 24.13 14.90
N GLY A 16 -14.59 24.33 14.29
CA GLY A 16 -15.88 23.90 14.84
C GLY A 16 -16.44 24.81 15.93
N SER A 17 -15.84 26.00 16.14
CA SER A 17 -16.41 27.06 16.99
C SER A 17 -17.47 27.86 16.22
N GLU A 18 -18.32 28.59 16.94
CA GLU A 18 -19.35 29.45 16.34
C GLU A 18 -18.77 30.51 15.38
N ASN A 19 -17.56 31.02 15.68
CA ASN A 19 -16.85 32.00 14.85
C ASN A 19 -16.15 31.39 13.63
N LYS A 20 -15.80 30.10 13.69
CA LYS A 20 -15.12 29.37 12.60
C LYS A 20 -15.71 27.95 12.48
N PRO A 21 -16.97 27.84 12.01
CA PRO A 21 -17.65 26.56 11.91
C PRO A 21 -17.01 25.68 10.83
N PHE A 22 -17.18 24.38 10.96
CA PHE A 22 -16.87 23.46 9.86
C PHE A 22 -17.84 23.68 8.70
N LYS A 23 -17.45 23.33 7.47
CA LYS A 23 -18.37 23.40 6.33
C LYS A 23 -19.35 22.22 6.36
N THR A 24 -18.86 21.04 6.73
CA THR A 24 -19.63 19.80 6.74
C THR A 24 -19.70 19.22 8.15
N ALA A 25 -20.89 18.79 8.59
CA ALA A 25 -21.07 18.08 9.86
C ALA A 25 -20.23 16.78 9.96
N LEU A 26 -19.89 16.16 8.81
CA LEU A 26 -18.98 15.02 8.75
C LEU A 26 -17.56 15.37 9.22
N LYS A 27 -17.06 16.57 8.90
CA LYS A 27 -15.73 17.03 9.35
C LYS A 27 -15.73 17.31 10.85
N ALA A 28 -16.82 17.87 11.37
CA ALA A 28 -17.03 18.05 12.80
C ALA A 28 -16.98 16.69 13.54
N MET A 29 -17.66 15.67 13.00
CA MET A 29 -17.62 14.31 13.52
C MET A 29 -16.22 13.68 13.47
N LYS A 30 -15.48 13.88 12.37
CA LYS A 30 -14.09 13.43 12.24
C LYS A 30 -13.14 14.13 13.21
N PHE A 31 -13.32 15.42 13.46
CA PHE A 31 -12.49 16.22 14.36
C PHE A 31 -12.66 15.79 15.82
N PHE A 32 -13.88 15.41 16.22
CA PHE A 32 -14.15 14.93 17.57
C PHE A 32 -13.60 13.51 17.82
N GLY A 33 -13.56 12.67 16.80
CA GLY A 33 -12.98 11.33 16.90
C GLY A 33 -13.93 10.29 17.53
N LYS A 34 -13.40 9.43 18.42
CA LYS A 34 -14.13 8.32 19.05
C LYS A 34 -14.73 8.76 20.40
N GLY A 35 -16.05 8.93 20.48
CA GLY A 35 -16.77 9.26 21.72
C GLY A 35 -18.26 9.57 21.46
N PRO A 36 -19.08 9.79 22.51
CA PRO A 36 -20.44 10.27 22.34
C PRO A 36 -20.41 11.62 21.64
N LEU A 37 -21.14 11.73 20.52
CA LEU A 37 -21.15 12.92 19.68
C LEU A 37 -21.53 14.15 20.53
N PRO A 38 -20.74 15.25 20.48
CA PRO A 38 -21.17 16.49 21.11
C PRO A 38 -22.40 17.02 20.37
N LYS A 39 -23.19 17.87 21.02
CA LYS A 39 -24.24 18.62 20.34
C LYS A 39 -23.67 19.36 19.12
N ILE A 40 -24.08 18.96 17.91
CA ILE A 40 -23.69 19.58 16.64
C ILE A 40 -24.81 20.54 16.24
N MET A 41 -24.43 21.79 15.99
CA MET A 41 -25.30 22.86 15.51
C MET A 41 -25.08 23.02 14.00
N VAL A 42 -26.15 22.92 13.22
CA VAL A 42 -26.18 23.10 11.75
C VAL A 42 -26.89 24.41 11.40
N ASP A 43 -26.74 24.90 10.17
CA ASP A 43 -27.47 26.10 9.72
C ASP A 43 -28.99 25.90 9.88
N SER A 44 -29.63 26.82 10.60
CA SER A 44 -31.08 26.80 10.83
C SER A 44 -31.85 27.15 9.55
N LYS A 45 -33.03 26.55 9.40
CA LYS A 45 -33.96 26.89 8.31
C LYS A 45 -34.80 28.13 8.59
N GLU A 46 -34.93 28.51 9.86
CA GLU A 46 -35.65 29.71 10.29
C GLU A 46 -34.72 30.92 10.31
N GLU A 47 -35.15 32.06 9.76
CA GLU A 47 -34.34 33.29 9.68
C GLU A 47 -33.99 33.90 11.05
N VAL A 48 -34.71 33.49 12.11
CA VAL A 48 -34.56 34.02 13.47
C VAL A 48 -33.41 33.33 14.23
N MET A 49 -33.18 32.04 13.98
CA MET A 49 -32.06 31.30 14.57
C MET A 49 -30.95 31.13 13.54
N LYS A 50 -29.69 31.42 13.90
CA LYS A 50 -28.56 31.19 12.99
C LYS A 50 -28.17 29.72 12.90
N PHE A 51 -28.35 28.97 13.98
CA PHE A 51 -28.01 27.55 14.04
C PHE A 51 -29.08 26.75 14.78
N GLU A 52 -29.41 25.56 14.26
CA GLU A 52 -30.32 24.58 14.87
C GLU A 52 -29.57 23.30 15.25
N GLU A 53 -30.05 22.53 16.21
CA GLU A 53 -29.45 21.22 16.53
C GLU A 53 -29.64 20.27 15.33
N ILE A 54 -28.60 19.51 14.98
CA ILE A 54 -28.67 18.53 13.90
C ILE A 54 -29.79 17.51 14.16
N SER A 55 -30.58 17.20 13.14
CA SER A 55 -31.65 16.20 13.29
C SER A 55 -31.08 14.80 13.58
N GLU A 56 -31.82 13.99 14.35
CA GLU A 56 -31.43 12.60 14.67
C GLU A 56 -31.22 11.75 13.39
N ALA A 57 -32.01 12.00 12.35
CA ALA A 57 -31.88 11.34 11.04
C ALA A 57 -30.57 11.70 10.32
N GLN A 58 -30.11 12.95 10.41
CA GLN A 58 -28.82 13.36 9.85
C GLN A 58 -27.65 12.80 10.68
N LEU A 59 -27.78 12.78 11.99
CA LEU A 59 -26.76 12.27 12.91
C LEU A 59 -26.53 10.76 12.73
N THR A 60 -27.59 9.97 12.61
CA THR A 60 -27.52 8.52 12.33
C THR A 60 -26.87 8.23 10.97
N LYS A 61 -27.22 9.00 9.93
CA LYS A 61 -26.61 8.89 8.60
C LYS A 61 -25.10 9.18 8.61
N LEU A 62 -24.69 10.27 9.27
CA LEU A 62 -23.27 10.64 9.39
C LEU A 62 -22.49 9.59 10.19
N THR A 63 -23.09 9.03 11.24
CA THR A 63 -22.49 7.96 12.03
C THR A 63 -22.23 6.71 11.19
N SER A 64 -23.21 6.31 10.37
CA SER A 64 -23.06 5.18 9.45
C SER A 64 -21.93 5.41 8.43
N ILE A 65 -21.87 6.61 7.84
CA ILE A 65 -20.80 6.98 6.89
C ILE A 65 -19.42 6.96 7.56
N PHE A 66 -19.32 7.53 8.76
CA PHE A 66 -18.06 7.55 9.52
C PHE A 66 -17.59 6.14 9.88
N GLN A 67 -18.49 5.27 10.35
CA GLN A 67 -18.16 3.87 10.63
C GLN A 67 -17.75 3.10 9.37
N GLN A 68 -18.39 3.35 8.23
CA GLN A 68 -18.02 2.73 6.96
C GLN A 68 -16.63 3.18 6.47
N GLU A 69 -16.32 4.47 6.59
CA GLU A 69 -14.99 5.00 6.27
C GLU A 69 -13.91 4.43 7.18
N GLN A 70 -14.14 4.38 8.50
CA GLN A 70 -13.22 3.76 9.47
C GLN A 70 -12.94 2.29 9.13
N ARG A 71 -13.97 1.49 8.89
CA ARG A 71 -13.81 0.08 8.49
C ARG A 71 -13.04 -0.06 7.17
N LYS A 72 -13.17 0.91 6.25
CA LYS A 72 -12.47 0.90 4.97
C LYS A 72 -11.01 1.33 5.11
N SER A 73 -10.70 2.30 5.97
CA SER A 73 -9.32 2.71 6.27
C SER A 73 -8.58 1.62 7.04
N GLU A 74 -9.19 1.07 8.09
CA GLU A 74 -8.61 -0.04 8.88
C GLU A 74 -8.28 -1.23 7.98
N LYS A 75 -9.21 -1.67 7.11
CA LYS A 75 -8.96 -2.74 6.14
C LYS A 75 -7.88 -2.42 5.10
N ARG A 76 -7.62 -1.14 4.80
CA ARG A 76 -6.55 -0.74 3.87
C ARG A 76 -5.21 -0.78 4.59
N GLU A 77 -5.14 -0.23 5.80
CA GLU A 77 -3.94 -0.24 6.65
C GLU A 77 -3.52 -1.66 7.03
N GLU A 78 -4.47 -2.54 7.38
CA GLU A 78 -4.21 -3.95 7.65
C GLU A 78 -3.62 -4.66 6.42
N LYS A 79 -4.18 -4.44 5.24
CA LYS A 79 -3.63 -5.02 3.99
C LYS A 79 -2.26 -4.46 3.62
N GLU A 80 -1.99 -3.19 3.92
CA GLU A 80 -0.69 -2.58 3.63
C GLU A 80 0.38 -3.03 4.62
N SER A 81 0.04 -3.13 5.90
CA SER A 81 0.93 -3.67 6.94
C SER A 81 1.23 -5.15 6.71
N GLU A 82 0.24 -5.99 6.41
CA GLU A 82 0.45 -7.41 6.07
C GLU A 82 1.35 -7.56 4.83
N LYS A 83 1.15 -6.74 3.80
CA LYS A 83 2.03 -6.73 2.61
C LYS A 83 3.44 -6.25 2.95
N ALA A 84 3.60 -5.28 3.84
CA ALA A 84 4.90 -4.78 4.26
C ALA A 84 5.66 -5.84 5.06
N GLU A 85 5.00 -6.49 6.01
CA GLU A 85 5.56 -7.60 6.80
C GLU A 85 5.97 -8.77 5.91
N LYS A 86 5.11 -9.17 4.96
CA LYS A 86 5.44 -10.25 4.02
C LYS A 86 6.65 -9.90 3.14
N ARG A 87 6.79 -8.64 2.72
CA ARG A 87 7.99 -8.19 1.98
C ARG A 87 9.24 -8.18 2.85
N ALA A 88 9.12 -7.84 4.13
CA ALA A 88 10.23 -7.86 5.07
C ALA A 88 10.72 -9.29 5.32
N LYS A 89 9.81 -10.22 5.64
CA LYS A 89 10.11 -11.65 5.81
C LYS A 89 10.79 -12.25 4.58
N ASN A 90 10.23 -12.02 3.38
CA ASN A 90 10.83 -12.48 2.14
C ASN A 90 12.25 -11.91 1.90
N ARG A 91 12.55 -10.70 2.38
CA ARG A 91 13.88 -10.08 2.26
C ARG A 91 14.88 -10.70 3.22
N GLU A 92 14.43 -11.06 4.42
CA GLU A 92 15.26 -11.72 5.42
C GLU A 92 15.57 -13.17 5.00
N GLU A 93 14.56 -13.91 4.55
CA GLU A 93 14.74 -15.26 3.98
C GLU A 93 15.71 -15.23 2.78
N ALA A 94 15.59 -14.25 1.88
CA ALA A 94 16.50 -14.10 0.74
C ALA A 94 17.95 -13.79 1.13
N LYS A 95 18.21 -13.21 2.32
CA LYS A 95 19.59 -12.98 2.80
C LYS A 95 20.23 -14.25 3.35
N GLN A 96 19.44 -15.24 3.75
CA GLN A 96 19.95 -16.50 4.30
C GLN A 96 20.35 -17.50 3.21
N ILE A 97 19.84 -17.33 1.99
CA ILE A 97 20.19 -18.17 0.85
C ILE A 97 21.59 -17.76 0.37
N VAL A 98 22.58 -18.60 0.68
CA VAL A 98 23.94 -18.50 0.17
C VAL A 98 24.08 -19.50 -0.97
N ILE A 99 24.21 -19.00 -2.20
CA ILE A 99 24.48 -19.84 -3.37
C ILE A 99 25.99 -19.89 -3.53
N GLU A 100 26.61 -21.01 -3.18
CA GLU A 100 28.06 -21.22 -3.32
C GLU A 100 28.40 -21.91 -4.64
N GLU A 101 29.56 -21.57 -5.20
CA GLU A 101 30.08 -22.26 -6.38
C GLU A 101 30.70 -23.59 -5.96
N ASP A 102 30.27 -24.68 -6.60
CA ASP A 102 30.90 -25.98 -6.41
C ASP A 102 32.37 -25.96 -6.90
N PRO A 103 33.36 -26.14 -6.00
CA PRO A 103 34.79 -26.08 -6.32
C PRO A 103 35.27 -27.29 -7.14
N SER A 104 34.44 -28.33 -7.30
CA SER A 104 34.78 -29.49 -8.13
C SER A 104 34.62 -29.21 -9.64
N LEU A 105 33.94 -28.12 -10.00
CA LEU A 105 33.65 -27.76 -11.39
C LEU A 105 34.67 -26.76 -11.93
N PRO A 106 34.94 -26.75 -13.26
CA PRO A 106 35.90 -25.83 -13.86
C PRO A 106 35.50 -24.37 -13.63
N ASN A 107 36.47 -23.46 -13.51
CA ASN A 107 36.19 -22.04 -13.29
C ASN A 107 35.30 -21.47 -14.40
N PRO A 108 34.20 -20.78 -14.07
CA PRO A 108 33.27 -20.27 -15.06
C PRO A 108 33.88 -19.13 -15.87
N ARG A 109 33.70 -19.16 -17.20
CA ARG A 109 34.12 -18.07 -18.08
C ARG A 109 33.09 -16.94 -18.09
N LYS A 110 33.52 -15.72 -17.78
CA LYS A 110 32.62 -14.55 -17.83
C LYS A 110 32.32 -14.14 -19.26
N ILE A 111 31.04 -14.11 -19.65
CA ILE A 111 30.59 -13.76 -21.01
C ILE A 111 29.34 -12.85 -21.01
N LYS A 112 29.01 -12.30 -22.18
CA LYS A 112 27.74 -11.60 -22.45
C LYS A 112 26.73 -12.55 -23.11
N ILE A 113 25.44 -12.24 -23.02
CA ILE A 113 24.37 -13.10 -23.57
C ILE A 113 24.52 -13.30 -25.08
N ARG A 114 24.94 -12.29 -25.83
CA ARG A 114 25.21 -12.41 -27.28
C ARG A 114 26.22 -13.51 -27.63
N ASP A 115 27.18 -13.79 -26.75
CA ASP A 115 28.28 -14.73 -26.98
C ASP A 115 27.91 -16.15 -26.50
N ALA A 116 26.74 -16.34 -25.88
CA ALA A 116 26.30 -17.60 -25.31
C ALA A 116 26.18 -18.73 -26.34
N THR A 117 25.92 -18.40 -27.61
CA THR A 117 25.87 -19.39 -28.70
C THR A 117 27.25 -20.02 -28.97
N MET A 118 28.33 -19.26 -28.80
CA MET A 118 29.69 -19.75 -29.00
C MET A 118 30.20 -20.53 -27.79
N ALA A 119 29.76 -20.16 -26.59
CA ALA A 119 30.16 -20.80 -25.33
C ALA A 119 29.27 -22.02 -24.94
N ARG A 120 28.62 -22.66 -25.92
CA ARG A 120 27.77 -23.84 -25.65
C ARG A 120 28.63 -25.01 -25.18
N GLY A 121 28.23 -25.63 -24.08
CA GLY A 121 28.97 -26.74 -23.46
C GLY A 121 30.08 -26.29 -22.50
N GLU A 122 30.33 -24.99 -22.38
CA GLU A 122 31.24 -24.43 -21.38
C GLU A 122 30.48 -23.97 -20.12
N ARG A 123 31.13 -24.01 -18.95
CA ARG A 123 30.62 -23.36 -17.75
C ARG A 123 30.88 -21.86 -17.85
N VAL A 124 29.83 -21.05 -17.68
CA VAL A 124 29.89 -19.61 -17.90
C VAL A 124 29.28 -18.83 -16.74
N MET A 125 29.78 -17.61 -16.55
CA MET A 125 29.24 -16.64 -15.60
C MET A 125 28.68 -15.45 -16.37
N ILE A 126 27.39 -15.16 -16.14
CA ILE A 126 26.69 -14.07 -16.82
C ILE A 126 26.14 -13.10 -15.79
N GLN A 127 26.57 -11.84 -15.86
CA GLN A 127 26.02 -10.75 -15.06
C GLN A 127 24.89 -10.09 -15.84
N ALA A 128 23.66 -10.27 -15.38
CA ALA A 128 22.45 -9.84 -16.06
C ALA A 128 21.35 -9.45 -15.07
N TRP A 129 20.35 -8.73 -15.57
CA TRP A 129 19.12 -8.43 -14.83
C TRP A 129 18.06 -9.48 -15.11
N VAL A 130 17.31 -9.85 -14.09
CA VAL A 130 16.16 -10.73 -14.25
C VAL A 130 15.03 -9.96 -14.94
N HIS A 131 14.64 -10.44 -16.12
CA HIS A 131 13.53 -9.90 -16.90
C HIS A 131 12.20 -10.55 -16.51
N ARG A 132 12.16 -11.88 -16.36
CA ARG A 132 10.97 -12.62 -15.92
C ARG A 132 11.35 -13.72 -14.94
N ILE A 133 10.48 -13.96 -13.97
CA ILE A 133 10.58 -15.06 -13.00
C ILE A 133 9.29 -15.87 -13.06
N ARG A 134 9.42 -17.19 -13.21
CA ARG A 134 8.33 -18.14 -13.04
C ARG A 134 8.75 -19.18 -12.02
N ARG A 135 8.02 -19.29 -10.92
CA ARG A 135 8.24 -20.31 -9.89
C ARG A 135 7.25 -21.46 -10.10
N GLN A 136 7.74 -22.68 -10.06
CA GLN A 136 6.92 -23.90 -10.11
C GLN A 136 7.21 -24.72 -8.85
N GLY A 137 6.30 -24.62 -7.88
CA GLY A 137 6.51 -25.19 -6.55
C GLY A 137 7.65 -24.48 -5.80
N LYS A 138 8.33 -25.22 -4.92
CA LYS A 138 9.50 -24.74 -4.15
C LYS A 138 10.85 -25.11 -4.79
N ILE A 139 10.85 -26.05 -5.74
CA ILE A 139 12.07 -26.71 -6.22
C ILE A 139 12.56 -26.15 -7.56
N LEU A 140 11.66 -25.59 -8.38
CA LEU A 140 12.01 -25.15 -9.73
C LEU A 140 11.67 -23.68 -9.96
N MET A 141 12.67 -22.93 -10.44
CA MET A 141 12.52 -21.55 -10.85
C MET A 141 13.06 -21.33 -12.26
N PHE A 142 12.22 -20.80 -13.14
CA PHE A 142 12.60 -20.38 -14.48
C PHE A 142 12.85 -18.88 -14.47
N LEU A 143 14.04 -18.48 -14.87
CA LEU A 143 14.43 -17.09 -15.06
C LEU A 143 14.60 -16.80 -16.55
N VAL A 144 14.20 -15.61 -16.95
CA VAL A 144 14.66 -15.00 -18.20
C VAL A 144 15.58 -13.85 -17.82
N LEU A 145 16.86 -13.95 -18.15
CA LEU A 145 17.86 -12.92 -17.91
C LEU A 145 17.98 -11.99 -19.13
N ARG A 146 18.37 -10.73 -18.89
CA ARG A 146 18.71 -9.75 -19.91
C ARG A 146 19.93 -8.93 -19.51
N ASP A 147 20.81 -8.62 -20.44
CA ASP A 147 22.01 -7.79 -20.20
C ASP A 147 22.15 -6.62 -21.20
N GLY A 148 21.09 -6.37 -21.99
CA GLY A 148 21.08 -5.40 -23.08
C GLY A 148 21.51 -5.98 -24.43
N THR A 149 22.18 -7.13 -24.45
CA THR A 149 22.65 -7.81 -25.68
C THR A 149 21.74 -8.96 -26.11
N GLY A 150 20.79 -9.37 -25.26
CA GLY A 150 19.80 -10.40 -25.59
C GLY A 150 19.01 -10.87 -24.37
N PHE A 151 18.33 -11.99 -24.56
CA PHE A 151 17.62 -12.71 -23.51
C PHE A 151 18.15 -14.14 -23.37
N LEU A 152 18.26 -14.62 -22.13
CA LEU A 152 18.69 -15.99 -21.83
C LEU A 152 17.70 -16.66 -20.88
N GLN A 153 17.24 -17.85 -21.24
CA GLN A 153 16.43 -18.67 -20.33
C GLN A 153 17.33 -19.49 -19.43
N CYS A 154 17.09 -19.44 -18.13
CA CYS A 154 17.83 -20.16 -17.11
C CYS A 154 16.85 -20.92 -16.22
N VAL A 155 17.28 -22.08 -15.72
CA VAL A 155 16.55 -22.87 -14.75
C VAL A 155 17.42 -22.97 -13.50
N LEU A 156 16.83 -22.69 -12.35
CA LEU A 156 17.40 -23.04 -11.05
C LEU A 156 16.59 -24.20 -10.48
N SER A 157 17.30 -25.21 -9.99
CA SER A 157 16.74 -26.37 -9.31
C SER A 157 17.37 -26.53 -7.92
N ASP A 158 16.63 -27.20 -7.04
CA ASP A 158 17.08 -27.75 -5.75
C ASP A 158 17.32 -26.70 -4.64
N GLU A 159 18.47 -26.04 -4.60
CA GLU A 159 18.83 -25.06 -3.56
C GLU A 159 18.51 -23.64 -4.02
N LEU A 160 17.36 -23.12 -3.57
CA LEU A 160 16.74 -21.89 -4.04
C LEU A 160 16.24 -20.98 -2.92
#